data_AF-A0A1B5L3S0-F1
#
_entry.id   AF-A0A1B5L3S0-F1
#
_cell.length_a   1.000
_cell.length_b   1.000
_cell.length_c   1.000
_cell.angle_alpha   90.00
_cell.angle_beta   90.00
_cell.angle_gamma   90.00
#
_symmetry.space_group_name_H-M   'P 1'
#
loop_
_entity.id
_entity.type
_entity.pdbx_description
1 polymer ?
#
loop_
_entity_poly.entity_id
_entity_poly.type
_entity_poly.pdbx_seq_one_letter_code
_entity_poly.pdbx_strand_id
1 'polypeptide(L)'
;MNNVLNLVTILQLLTIEEYLGDWVNLMGHQKAAFQVIRKIFTPVTVMQTAVGRACINWYTRYDCFVAIQGGFPTDLPKAWFNLMNEHYKSRMDADVDDISSKISLRSTRLRSISYDMSILYARGSRGQITSEDFAREHSKITDKLFQWKTTWDKVLADPDYLVTDFPYIKEPDPDDIVNPYTTGLLYHGLFFTTTLIHTEWASTMLMHLSQSPDMPSEKVFAEMAAHAYTVCQAFGAVESWPLKPKGALIPFMCCISIASVFLPQTPRNHMWIRRKFALLENMG
;
A
#
# COMPACT_ATOMS: atom_id res chain seq x y z
N MET A 1 6.90 23.26 -17.18
CA MET A 1 7.30 23.30 -15.76
C MET A 1 6.12 23.58 -14.82
N ASN A 2 5.35 24.67 -15.01
CA ASN A 2 4.24 25.04 -14.12
C ASN A 2 3.20 23.94 -13.87
N ASN A 3 2.81 23.16 -14.89
CA ASN A 3 1.78 22.13 -14.68
C ASN A 3 2.28 20.90 -13.88
N VAL A 4 3.58 20.61 -13.90
CA VAL A 4 4.17 19.53 -13.07
C VAL A 4 4.24 19.98 -11.62
N LEU A 5 4.62 21.24 -11.37
CA LEU A 5 4.58 21.81 -10.03
C LEU A 5 3.16 21.78 -9.46
N ASN A 6 2.16 22.19 -10.25
CA ASN A 6 0.76 22.09 -9.85
C ASN A 6 0.35 20.65 -9.49
N LEU A 7 0.78 19.66 -10.26
CA LEU A 7 0.50 18.25 -9.95
C LEU A 7 1.12 17.85 -8.60
N VAL A 8 2.39 18.19 -8.38
CA VAL A 8 3.08 17.88 -7.11
C VAL A 8 2.38 18.57 -5.93
N THR A 9 1.93 19.81 -6.08
CA THR A 9 1.15 20.50 -5.05
C THR A 9 -0.15 19.78 -4.73
N ILE A 10 -0.90 19.33 -5.75
CA ILE A 10 -2.15 18.57 -5.53
C ILE A 10 -1.86 17.23 -4.84
N LEU A 11 -0.78 16.54 -5.23
CA LEU A 11 -0.37 15.26 -4.60
C LEU A 11 0.04 15.45 -3.14
N GLN A 12 0.67 16.57 -2.79
CA GLN A 12 0.97 16.90 -1.40
C GLN A 12 -0.31 17.16 -0.58
N LEU A 13 -1.29 17.87 -1.16
CA LEU A 13 -2.59 18.10 -0.51
C LEU A 13 -3.31 16.77 -0.24
N LEU A 14 -3.28 15.84 -1.20
CA LEU A 14 -3.81 14.49 -1.01
C LEU A 14 -3.20 13.75 0.20
N THR A 15 -1.89 13.91 0.42
CA THR A 15 -1.21 13.32 1.59
C THR A 15 -1.67 13.96 2.89
N ILE A 16 -1.84 15.29 2.91
CA ILE A 16 -2.36 16.00 4.08
C ILE A 16 -3.80 15.59 4.37
N GLU A 17 -4.64 15.45 3.35
CA GLU A 17 -6.06 15.11 3.52
C GLU A 17 -6.27 13.68 3.97
N GLU A 18 -5.49 12.75 3.44
CA GLU A 18 -5.48 11.37 3.94
C GLU A 18 -5.12 11.32 5.41
N TYR A 19 -4.12 12.10 5.76
CA TYR A 19 -3.63 12.19 7.12
C TYR A 19 -4.69 12.77 8.08
N LEU A 20 -5.42 13.79 7.66
CA LEU A 20 -6.53 14.38 8.42
C LEU A 20 -7.80 13.52 8.40
N GLY A 21 -7.84 12.45 7.60
CA GLY A 21 -9.06 11.67 7.36
C GLY A 21 -10.14 12.45 6.60
N ASP A 22 -9.77 13.52 5.88
CA ASP A 22 -10.69 14.35 5.09
C ASP A 22 -10.96 13.72 3.73
N TRP A 23 -11.76 12.65 3.74
CA TRP A 23 -12.06 11.85 2.56
C TRP A 23 -12.75 12.64 1.44
N VAL A 24 -13.55 13.65 1.79
CA VAL A 24 -14.29 14.45 0.80
C VAL A 24 -13.32 15.29 -0.01
N ASN A 25 -12.41 16.02 0.65
CA ASN A 25 -11.41 16.82 -0.03
C ASN A 25 -10.38 15.94 -0.75
N LEU A 26 -9.98 14.81 -0.15
CA LEU A 26 -9.10 13.82 -0.78
C LEU A 26 -9.66 13.35 -2.13
N MET A 27 -10.94 12.95 -2.19
CA MET A 27 -11.57 12.56 -3.46
C MET A 27 -11.62 13.71 -4.47
N GLY A 28 -11.85 14.94 -4.01
CA GLY A 28 -11.81 16.14 -4.85
C GLY A 28 -10.44 16.37 -5.49
N HIS A 29 -9.38 16.33 -4.69
CA HIS A 29 -8.02 16.50 -5.18
C HIS A 29 -7.50 15.31 -5.99
N GLN A 30 -7.98 14.09 -5.72
CA GLN A 30 -7.64 12.91 -6.54
C GLN A 30 -8.19 13.14 -7.96
N LYS A 31 -9.43 13.62 -8.10
CA LYS A 31 -9.98 13.99 -9.41
C LYS A 31 -9.23 15.14 -10.06
N ALA A 32 -8.83 16.16 -9.31
CA ALA A 32 -8.04 17.27 -9.84
C ALA A 32 -6.68 16.79 -10.37
N ALA A 33 -5.98 15.93 -9.62
CA ALA A 33 -4.72 15.33 -10.01
C ALA A 33 -4.87 14.51 -11.29
N PHE A 34 -5.94 13.71 -11.40
CA PHE A 34 -6.27 12.96 -12.63
C PHE A 34 -6.34 13.87 -13.86
N GLN A 35 -7.09 14.97 -13.77
CA GLN A 35 -7.25 15.92 -14.88
C GLN A 35 -5.90 16.54 -15.28
N VAL A 36 -5.06 16.90 -14.31
CA VAL A 36 -3.72 17.44 -14.59
C VAL A 36 -2.82 16.38 -15.23
N ILE A 37 -2.79 15.15 -14.71
CA ILE A 37 -2.02 14.03 -15.28
C ILE A 37 -2.42 13.81 -16.74
N ARG A 38 -3.72 13.73 -17.04
CA ARG A 38 -4.21 13.51 -18.41
C ARG A 38 -3.90 14.67 -19.35
N LYS A 39 -3.71 15.88 -18.82
CA LYS A 39 -3.35 17.07 -19.62
C LYS A 39 -1.86 17.12 -19.96
N ILE A 40 -0.99 16.66 -19.07
CA ILE A 40 0.47 16.83 -19.22
C ILE A 40 1.21 15.55 -19.58
N PHE A 41 0.57 14.40 -19.37
CA PHE A 41 1.16 13.09 -19.63
C PHE A 41 0.22 12.18 -20.42
N THR A 42 0.86 11.30 -21.16
CA THR A 42 0.32 10.04 -21.65
C THR A 42 0.92 8.90 -20.83
N PRO A 43 0.36 7.69 -20.88
CA PRO A 43 0.96 6.51 -20.26
C PRO A 43 2.43 6.29 -20.64
N VAL A 44 2.83 6.66 -21.86
CA VAL A 44 4.21 6.51 -22.35
C VAL A 44 5.09 7.65 -21.83
N THR A 45 4.66 8.90 -21.99
CA THR A 45 5.48 10.07 -21.65
C THR A 45 5.71 10.22 -20.15
N VAL A 46 4.78 9.76 -19.30
CA VAL A 46 4.96 9.79 -17.84
C VAL A 46 6.13 8.93 -17.38
N MET A 47 6.44 7.86 -18.11
CA MET A 47 7.52 6.92 -17.75
C MET A 47 8.91 7.42 -18.18
N GLN A 48 8.98 8.42 -19.07
CA GLN A 48 10.25 8.91 -19.63
C GLN A 48 11.09 9.70 -18.63
N THR A 49 10.48 10.32 -17.61
CA THR A 49 11.19 11.16 -16.63
C THR A 49 11.04 10.62 -15.21
N ALA A 50 12.06 10.84 -14.36
CA ALA A 50 12.00 10.42 -12.96
C ALA A 50 10.84 11.11 -12.21
N VAL A 51 10.61 12.40 -12.47
CA VAL A 51 9.52 13.16 -11.85
C VAL A 51 8.16 12.64 -12.30
N GLY A 52 7.98 12.31 -13.59
CA GLY A 52 6.76 11.69 -14.09
C GLY A 52 6.48 10.36 -13.41
N ARG A 53 7.49 9.48 -13.32
CA ARG A 53 7.40 8.19 -12.62
C ARG A 53 7.05 8.33 -11.15
N ALA A 54 7.64 9.30 -10.45
CA ALA A 54 7.31 9.57 -9.05
C ALA A 54 5.85 10.05 -8.90
N CYS A 55 5.41 11.00 -9.72
CA CYS A 55 4.05 11.54 -9.68
C CYS A 55 3.00 10.46 -9.95
N ILE A 56 3.19 9.63 -10.98
CA ILE A 56 2.22 8.57 -11.31
C ILE A 56 2.19 7.47 -10.26
N ASN A 57 3.34 7.10 -9.68
CA ASN A 57 3.40 6.12 -8.61
C ASN A 57 2.67 6.59 -7.34
N TRP A 58 2.76 7.89 -7.04
CA TRP A 58 2.06 8.53 -5.93
C TRP A 58 0.55 8.61 -6.19
N TYR A 59 0.15 9.11 -7.36
CA TYR A 59 -1.24 9.22 -7.74
C TYR A 59 -1.96 7.87 -7.77
N THR A 60 -1.37 6.86 -8.43
CA THR A 60 -2.01 5.53 -8.59
C THR A 60 -2.30 4.85 -7.26
N ARG A 61 -1.52 5.16 -6.22
CA ARG A 61 -1.80 4.68 -4.86
C ARG A 61 -3.11 5.25 -4.33
N TYR A 62 -3.33 6.56 -4.45
CA TYR A 62 -4.60 7.19 -4.07
C TYR A 62 -5.76 6.72 -4.94
N ASP A 63 -5.56 6.65 -6.25
CA ASP A 63 -6.59 6.24 -7.20
C ASP A 63 -7.11 4.83 -6.88
N CYS A 64 -6.21 3.86 -6.65
CA CYS A 64 -6.59 2.52 -6.22
C CYS A 64 -7.26 2.51 -4.83
N PHE A 65 -6.69 3.24 -3.86
CA PHE A 65 -7.22 3.28 -2.50
C PHE A 65 -8.66 3.80 -2.48
N VAL A 66 -8.88 4.97 -3.10
CA VAL A 66 -10.18 5.64 -3.18
C VAL A 66 -11.19 4.78 -3.94
N ALA A 67 -10.78 4.17 -5.05
CA ALA A 67 -11.62 3.30 -5.86
C ALA A 67 -12.09 2.04 -5.09
N ILE A 68 -11.19 1.39 -4.36
CA ILE A 68 -11.53 0.21 -3.55
C ILE A 68 -12.48 0.60 -2.41
N GLN A 69 -12.15 1.63 -1.63
CA GLN A 69 -12.98 2.06 -0.49
C GLN A 69 -14.36 2.55 -0.92
N GLY A 70 -14.43 3.25 -2.06
CA GLY A 70 -15.68 3.77 -2.58
C GLY A 70 -16.50 2.79 -3.43
N GLY A 71 -15.97 1.60 -3.75
CA GLY A 71 -16.66 0.61 -4.59
C GLY A 71 -16.91 1.10 -6.03
N PHE A 72 -15.97 1.86 -6.60
CA PHE A 72 -16.03 2.36 -7.97
C PHE A 72 -14.71 2.08 -8.72
N PRO A 73 -14.68 2.10 -10.06
CA PRO A 73 -13.43 1.87 -10.80
C PRO A 73 -12.44 3.01 -10.56
N THR A 74 -11.14 2.73 -10.71
CA THR A 74 -10.11 3.78 -10.76
C THR A 74 -10.36 4.76 -11.90
N ASP A 75 -9.94 6.02 -11.74
CA ASP A 75 -10.04 7.00 -12.82
C ASP A 75 -9.00 6.74 -13.92
N LEU A 76 -7.80 6.28 -13.56
CA LEU A 76 -6.82 5.88 -14.58
C LEU A 76 -7.20 4.54 -15.25
N PRO A 77 -7.16 4.46 -16.58
CA PRO A 77 -7.31 3.21 -17.30
C PRO A 77 -6.16 2.21 -17.04
N LYS A 78 -6.43 0.91 -17.20
CA LYS A 78 -5.46 -0.19 -17.06
C LYS A 78 -4.15 0.04 -17.82
N ALA A 79 -4.20 0.70 -18.98
CA ALA A 79 -3.03 0.98 -19.81
C ALA A 79 -1.91 1.73 -19.06
N TRP A 80 -2.25 2.58 -18.10
CA TRP A 80 -1.25 3.26 -17.26
C TRP A 80 -0.49 2.28 -16.36
N PHE A 81 -1.22 1.39 -15.69
CA PHE A 81 -0.64 0.35 -14.83
C PHE A 81 0.20 -0.65 -15.63
N ASN A 82 -0.26 -1.04 -16.83
CA ASN A 82 0.49 -1.94 -17.70
C ASN A 82 1.82 -1.33 -18.13
N LEU A 83 1.83 -0.08 -18.61
CA LEU A 83 3.06 0.60 -19.02
C LEU A 83 4.02 0.86 -17.86
N MET A 84 3.50 1.10 -16.65
CA MET A 84 4.35 1.17 -15.45
C MET A 84 5.08 -0.16 -15.20
N ASN A 85 4.38 -1.30 -15.29
CA ASN A 85 4.99 -2.62 -15.13
C ASN A 85 5.97 -2.96 -16.26
N GLU A 86 5.60 -2.68 -17.51
CA GLU A 86 6.45 -2.93 -18.68
C GLU A 86 7.75 -2.13 -18.60
N HIS A 87 7.69 -0.87 -18.17
CA HIS A 87 8.87 -0.04 -17.98
C HIS A 87 9.86 -0.66 -16.99
N TYR A 88 9.41 -0.99 -15.77
CA TYR A 88 10.32 -1.55 -14.75
C TYR A 88 10.78 -2.96 -15.10
N LYS A 89 9.93 -3.76 -15.77
CA LYS A 89 10.35 -5.05 -16.33
C LYS A 89 11.45 -4.88 -17.37
N SER A 90 11.28 -3.98 -18.34
CA SER A 90 12.31 -3.70 -19.35
C SER A 90 13.62 -3.19 -18.74
N ARG A 91 13.54 -2.40 -17.66
CA ARG A 91 14.74 -1.96 -16.92
C ARG A 91 15.46 -3.13 -16.25
N MET A 92 14.72 -4.04 -15.63
CA MET A 92 15.30 -5.25 -15.03
C MET A 92 15.92 -6.19 -16.08
N ASP A 93 15.32 -6.29 -17.27
CA ASP A 93 15.85 -7.10 -18.36
C ASP A 93 17.13 -6.49 -18.95
N ALA A 94 17.29 -5.16 -18.88
CA ALA A 94 18.46 -4.43 -19.36
C ALA A 94 19.60 -4.36 -18.32
N ASP A 95 19.27 -4.29 -17.04
CA ASP A 95 20.20 -4.25 -15.92
C ASP A 95 19.68 -5.12 -14.77
N VAL A 96 20.26 -6.32 -14.65
CA VAL A 96 19.87 -7.31 -13.65
C VAL A 96 20.20 -6.89 -12.22
N ASP A 97 21.06 -5.88 -12.03
CA ASP A 97 21.50 -5.38 -10.73
C ASP A 97 20.76 -4.09 -10.32
N ASP A 98 19.83 -3.57 -11.13
CA ASP A 98 19.00 -2.40 -10.80
C ASP A 98 17.96 -2.74 -9.71
N ILE A 99 18.41 -2.78 -8.46
CA ILE A 99 17.60 -3.04 -7.26
C ILE A 99 16.41 -2.08 -7.16
N SER A 100 16.60 -0.81 -7.54
CA SER A 100 15.53 0.19 -7.48
C SER A 100 14.39 -0.13 -8.45
N SER A 101 14.71 -0.59 -9.66
CA SER A 101 13.71 -1.06 -10.63
C SER A 101 13.02 -2.33 -10.14
N LYS A 102 13.74 -3.26 -9.51
CA LYS A 102 13.14 -4.47 -8.91
C LYS A 102 12.13 -4.14 -7.81
N ILE A 103 12.48 -3.22 -6.91
CA ILE A 103 11.58 -2.72 -5.84
C ILE A 103 10.36 -2.02 -6.47
N SER A 104 10.60 -1.15 -7.45
CA SER A 104 9.53 -0.41 -8.12
C SER A 104 8.55 -1.34 -8.83
N LEU A 105 9.04 -2.36 -9.54
CA LEU A 105 8.19 -3.35 -10.22
C LEU A 105 7.25 -4.07 -9.25
N ARG A 106 7.69 -4.35 -8.01
CA ARG A 106 6.82 -4.96 -7.00
C ARG A 106 5.66 -4.05 -6.64
N SER A 107 5.99 -2.79 -6.35
CA SER A 107 5.03 -1.76 -5.99
C SER A 107 3.99 -1.54 -7.11
N THR A 108 4.42 -1.48 -8.38
CA THR A 108 3.50 -1.30 -9.53
C THR A 108 2.69 -2.55 -9.85
N ARG A 109 3.24 -3.75 -9.65
CA ARG A 109 2.48 -5.01 -9.79
C ARG A 109 1.40 -5.12 -8.71
N LEU A 110 1.69 -4.74 -7.47
CA LEU A 110 0.69 -4.72 -6.40
C LEU A 110 -0.44 -3.73 -6.75
N ARG A 111 -0.10 -2.50 -7.17
CA ARG A 111 -1.09 -1.52 -7.69
C ARG A 111 -1.95 -2.08 -8.83
N SER A 112 -1.36 -2.91 -9.69
CA SER A 112 -2.09 -3.53 -10.80
C SER A 112 -3.10 -4.57 -10.33
N ILE A 113 -2.82 -5.26 -9.21
CA ILE A 113 -3.77 -6.15 -8.55
C ILE A 113 -4.86 -5.33 -7.85
N SER A 114 -4.49 -4.24 -7.16
CA SER A 114 -5.46 -3.32 -6.55
C SER A 114 -6.40 -2.68 -7.59
N TYR A 115 -5.92 -2.40 -8.80
CA TYR A 115 -6.78 -2.03 -9.93
C TYR A 115 -7.81 -3.15 -10.21
N ASP A 116 -7.36 -4.41 -10.37
CA ASP A 116 -8.26 -5.54 -10.65
C ASP A 116 -9.33 -5.69 -9.55
N MET A 117 -8.94 -5.51 -8.29
CA MET A 117 -9.85 -5.46 -7.13
C MET A 117 -10.91 -4.38 -7.29
N SER A 118 -10.51 -3.13 -7.57
CA SER A 118 -11.44 -2.01 -7.71
C SER A 118 -12.48 -2.24 -8.80
N ILE A 119 -12.07 -2.80 -9.95
CA ILE A 119 -12.96 -3.12 -11.06
C ILE A 119 -13.93 -4.22 -10.67
N LEU A 120 -13.45 -5.28 -10.01
CA LEU A 120 -14.28 -6.37 -9.54
C LEU A 120 -15.35 -5.87 -8.57
N TYR A 121 -14.96 -5.09 -7.57
CA TYR A 121 -15.87 -4.60 -6.53
C TYR A 121 -16.89 -3.61 -7.09
N ALA A 122 -16.48 -2.73 -8.00
CA ALA A 122 -17.40 -1.82 -8.67
C ALA A 122 -18.44 -2.56 -9.54
N ARG A 123 -18.03 -3.63 -10.22
CA ARG A 123 -18.96 -4.44 -11.03
C ARG A 123 -19.90 -5.25 -10.15
N GLY A 124 -19.38 -5.82 -9.07
CA GLY A 124 -20.16 -6.58 -8.09
C GLY A 124 -21.21 -5.72 -7.40
N SER A 125 -20.82 -4.56 -6.86
CA SER A 125 -21.73 -3.64 -6.15
C SER A 125 -22.85 -3.08 -7.04
N ARG A 126 -22.61 -2.98 -8.36
CA ARG A 126 -23.58 -2.52 -9.36
C ARG A 126 -24.40 -3.64 -10.01
N GLY A 127 -24.22 -4.90 -9.57
CA GLY A 127 -24.93 -6.05 -10.16
C GLY A 127 -24.59 -6.32 -11.62
N GLN A 128 -23.40 -5.92 -12.09
CA GLN A 128 -22.95 -6.08 -13.48
C GLN A 128 -22.31 -7.44 -13.77
N ILE A 129 -22.20 -8.29 -12.74
CA ILE A 129 -21.68 -9.67 -12.79
C ILE A 129 -22.50 -10.54 -11.85
N THR A 130 -22.55 -11.84 -12.12
CA THR A 130 -23.19 -12.81 -11.23
C THR A 130 -22.35 -13.04 -9.98
N SER A 131 -22.97 -13.56 -8.90
CA SER A 131 -22.23 -13.94 -7.68
C SER A 131 -21.17 -15.01 -7.95
N GLU A 132 -21.46 -15.96 -8.84
CA GLU A 132 -20.53 -17.01 -9.27
C GLU A 132 -19.31 -16.42 -10.01
N ASP A 133 -19.55 -15.47 -10.92
CA ASP A 133 -18.48 -14.77 -11.61
C ASP A 133 -17.66 -13.92 -10.65
N PHE A 134 -18.31 -13.25 -9.68
CA PHE A 134 -17.63 -12.49 -8.64
C PHE A 134 -16.71 -13.38 -7.80
N ALA A 135 -17.22 -14.51 -7.30
CA ALA A 135 -16.45 -15.48 -6.53
C ALA A 135 -15.24 -16.02 -7.30
N ARG A 136 -15.43 -16.36 -8.58
CA ARG A 136 -14.34 -16.83 -9.45
C ARG A 136 -13.26 -15.77 -9.66
N GLU A 137 -13.64 -14.53 -9.95
CA GLU A 137 -12.66 -13.45 -10.13
C GLU A 137 -11.99 -13.03 -8.81
N HIS A 138 -12.72 -13.09 -7.68
CA HIS A 138 -12.18 -12.86 -6.35
C HIS A 138 -11.08 -13.88 -6.03
N SER A 139 -11.35 -15.18 -6.24
CA SER A 139 -10.37 -16.25 -6.06
C SER A 139 -9.13 -16.08 -6.95
N LYS A 140 -9.29 -15.65 -8.22
CA LYS A 140 -8.14 -15.34 -9.08
C LYS A 140 -7.28 -14.19 -8.53
N ILE A 141 -7.90 -13.19 -7.91
CA ILE A 141 -7.17 -12.09 -7.27
C ILE A 141 -6.45 -12.59 -6.01
N THR A 142 -7.08 -13.46 -5.22
CA THR A 142 -6.43 -14.13 -4.09
C THR A 142 -5.14 -14.84 -4.54
N ASP A 143 -5.21 -15.63 -5.61
CA ASP A 143 -4.04 -16.32 -6.16
C ASP A 143 -2.96 -15.33 -6.62
N LYS A 144 -3.34 -14.24 -7.29
CA LYS A 144 -2.40 -13.18 -7.69
C LYS A 144 -1.72 -12.54 -6.48
N LEU A 145 -2.43 -12.28 -5.39
CA LEU A 145 -1.87 -11.70 -4.17
C LEU A 145 -0.89 -12.66 -3.49
N PHE A 146 -1.21 -13.95 -3.42
CA PHE A 146 -0.30 -14.97 -2.89
C PHE A 146 0.93 -15.17 -3.77
N GLN A 147 0.74 -15.30 -5.09
CA GLN A 147 1.85 -15.39 -6.04
C GLN A 147 2.73 -14.14 -5.98
N TRP A 148 2.14 -12.96 -5.90
CA TRP A 148 2.90 -11.72 -5.75
C TRP A 148 3.77 -11.74 -4.50
N LYS A 149 3.32 -12.33 -3.38
CA LYS A 149 4.08 -12.41 -2.12
C LYS A 149 5.21 -13.45 -2.16
N THR A 150 5.05 -14.53 -2.92
CA THR A 150 5.98 -15.68 -2.93
C THR A 150 6.99 -15.66 -4.06
N THR A 151 6.71 -14.97 -5.18
CA THR A 151 7.56 -14.96 -6.39
C THR A 151 8.58 -13.83 -6.41
N TRP A 152 9.05 -13.46 -5.22
CA TRP A 152 9.98 -12.36 -5.04
C TRP A 152 11.37 -12.73 -5.57
N ASP A 153 11.98 -11.84 -6.38
CA ASP A 153 13.42 -11.91 -6.65
C ASP A 153 14.18 -12.04 -5.32
N LYS A 154 15.01 -13.09 -5.22
CA LYS A 154 15.73 -13.48 -4.01
C LYS A 154 16.62 -12.35 -3.49
N VAL A 155 17.16 -11.50 -4.39
CA VAL A 155 18.04 -10.40 -3.99
C VAL A 155 17.32 -9.40 -3.08
N LEU A 156 16.01 -9.23 -3.22
CA LEU A 156 15.24 -8.30 -2.42
C LEU A 156 14.66 -8.95 -1.15
N ALA A 157 14.96 -10.23 -0.93
CA ALA A 157 14.68 -10.97 0.30
C ALA A 157 16.01 -11.48 0.90
N ASP A 158 17.10 -10.76 0.63
CA ASP A 158 18.43 -11.10 1.08
C ASP A 158 18.49 -11.04 2.62
N PRO A 159 18.79 -12.17 3.30
CA PRO A 159 18.88 -12.23 4.75
C PRO A 159 19.90 -11.26 5.37
N ASP A 160 20.93 -10.83 4.63
CA ASP A 160 21.95 -9.92 5.14
C ASP A 160 21.39 -8.51 5.42
N TYR A 161 20.29 -8.15 4.76
CA TYR A 161 19.58 -6.89 4.96
C TYR A 161 18.41 -7.00 5.94
N LEU A 162 18.13 -8.21 6.44
CA LEU A 162 17.07 -8.49 7.39
C LEU A 162 17.57 -8.19 8.81
N VAL A 163 16.82 -7.37 9.55
CA VAL A 163 17.14 -7.08 10.94
C VAL A 163 16.88 -8.33 11.78
N THR A 164 17.96 -8.85 12.37
CA THR A 164 17.96 -10.07 13.19
C THR A 164 18.29 -9.80 14.65
N ASP A 165 18.74 -8.59 14.99
CA ASP A 165 19.07 -8.16 16.33
C ASP A 165 18.56 -6.74 16.62
N PHE A 166 18.30 -6.48 17.91
CA PHE A 166 17.82 -5.19 18.40
C PHE A 166 18.64 -4.77 19.63
N PRO A 167 19.90 -4.33 19.46
CA PRO A 167 20.79 -4.00 20.57
C PRO A 167 20.29 -2.81 21.42
N TYR A 168 19.35 -2.03 20.89
CA TYR A 168 18.72 -0.88 21.54
C TYR A 168 17.32 -1.20 22.09
N ILE A 169 17.00 -2.48 22.30
CA ILE A 169 15.71 -2.91 22.84
C ILE A 169 15.39 -2.15 24.13
N LYS A 170 14.21 -1.53 24.16
CA LYS A 170 13.65 -0.92 25.36
C LYS A 170 12.73 -1.92 26.05
N GLU A 171 12.49 -1.70 27.35
CA GLU A 171 11.47 -2.47 28.06
C GLU A 171 10.14 -2.39 27.30
N PRO A 172 9.43 -3.53 27.11
CA PRO A 172 8.15 -3.54 26.42
C PRO A 172 7.15 -2.60 27.11
N ASP A 173 6.50 -1.74 26.33
CA ASP A 173 5.39 -0.92 26.83
C ASP A 173 4.21 -1.86 27.18
N PRO A 174 3.70 -1.88 28.42
CA PRO A 174 2.56 -2.72 28.79
C PRO A 174 1.30 -2.43 27.95
N ASP A 175 1.19 -1.23 27.39
CA ASP A 175 0.09 -0.81 26.52
C ASP A 175 0.31 -1.17 25.04
N ASP A 176 1.47 -1.71 24.65
CA ASP A 176 1.70 -2.18 23.28
C ASP A 176 0.88 -3.45 22.96
N ILE A 177 0.38 -3.53 21.73
CA ILE A 177 -0.40 -4.69 21.26
C ILE A 177 0.43 -5.65 20.39
N VAL A 178 1.68 -5.28 20.12
CA VAL A 178 2.63 -5.98 19.25
C VAL A 178 4.04 -5.81 19.83
N ASN A 179 4.95 -6.74 19.56
CA ASN A 179 6.34 -6.63 20.01
C ASN A 179 7.18 -5.96 18.92
N PRO A 180 7.53 -4.67 19.00
CA PRO A 180 8.23 -3.96 17.91
C PRO A 180 9.60 -4.55 17.56
N TYR A 181 10.17 -5.40 18.41
CA TYR A 181 11.47 -6.04 18.23
C TYR A 181 11.38 -7.47 17.67
N THR A 182 10.32 -7.76 16.90
CA THR A 182 10.18 -9.03 16.20
C THR A 182 11.17 -9.09 15.05
N THR A 183 12.06 -10.07 15.08
CA THR A 183 13.08 -10.29 14.04
C THR A 183 12.44 -10.78 12.74
N GLY A 184 13.12 -10.58 11.62
CA GLY A 184 12.66 -11.10 10.33
C GLY A 184 11.55 -10.31 9.65
N LEU A 185 11.20 -9.13 10.18
CA LEU A 185 10.18 -8.25 9.62
C LEU A 185 10.75 -7.03 8.89
N LEU A 186 11.77 -6.42 9.47
CA LEU A 186 12.33 -5.16 9.06
C LEU A 186 13.57 -5.38 8.20
N TYR A 187 13.62 -4.73 7.05
CA TYR A 187 14.83 -4.60 6.24
C TYR A 187 15.51 -3.25 6.49
N HIS A 188 16.83 -3.21 6.41
CA HIS A 188 17.62 -1.98 6.53
C HIS A 188 18.25 -1.54 5.20
N GLY A 189 18.84 -0.34 5.20
CA GLY A 189 19.49 0.24 4.01
C GLY A 189 18.54 0.42 2.82
N LEU A 190 19.03 0.10 1.61
CA LEU A 190 18.26 0.21 0.37
C LEU A 190 17.04 -0.72 0.32
N PHE A 191 17.02 -1.77 1.14
CA PHE A 191 15.93 -2.74 1.20
C PHE A 191 14.83 -2.32 2.17
N PHE A 192 14.97 -1.19 2.89
CA PHE A 192 13.94 -0.70 3.80
C PHE A 192 12.55 -0.59 3.14
N THR A 193 12.50 -0.17 1.86
CA THR A 193 11.25 -0.08 1.09
C THR A 193 10.55 -1.44 0.93
N THR A 194 11.28 -2.55 1.02
CA THR A 194 10.72 -3.91 1.05
C THR A 194 9.77 -4.09 2.24
N THR A 195 10.11 -3.55 3.41
CA THR A 195 9.26 -3.55 4.60
C THR A 195 7.94 -2.81 4.33
N LEU A 196 8.02 -1.65 3.67
CA LEU A 196 6.85 -0.85 3.31
C LEU A 196 5.93 -1.60 2.35
N ILE A 197 6.51 -2.20 1.30
CA ILE A 197 5.79 -2.94 0.28
C ILE A 197 5.14 -4.21 0.86
N HIS A 198 5.79 -4.89 1.82
CA HIS A 198 5.18 -5.99 2.55
C HIS A 198 3.97 -5.54 3.39
N THR A 199 4.08 -4.38 4.02
CA THR A 199 2.99 -3.81 4.81
C THR A 199 1.82 -3.41 3.91
N GLU A 200 2.10 -2.78 2.76
CA GLU A 200 1.09 -2.43 1.75
C GLU A 200 0.35 -3.68 1.24
N TRP A 201 1.05 -4.80 1.07
CA TRP A 201 0.44 -6.08 0.72
C TRP A 201 -0.47 -6.61 1.83
N ALA A 202 -0.04 -6.58 3.10
CA ALA A 202 -0.88 -7.00 4.22
C ALA A 202 -2.15 -6.13 4.33
N SER A 203 -2.03 -4.83 4.10
CA SER A 203 -3.17 -3.92 4.04
C SER A 203 -4.08 -4.18 2.83
N THR A 204 -3.52 -4.55 1.68
CA THR A 204 -4.29 -4.96 0.50
C THR A 204 -5.05 -6.26 0.75
N MET A 205 -4.44 -7.21 1.46
CA MET A 205 -5.10 -8.45 1.89
C MET A 205 -6.30 -8.16 2.80
N LEU A 206 -6.20 -7.21 3.74
CA LEU A 206 -7.34 -6.80 4.58
C LEU A 206 -8.54 -6.34 3.75
N MET A 207 -8.31 -5.42 2.81
CA MET A 207 -9.37 -4.93 1.93
C MET A 207 -9.93 -6.06 1.07
N HIS A 208 -9.07 -6.96 0.58
CA HIS A 208 -9.49 -8.07 -0.27
C HIS A 208 -10.37 -9.09 0.47
N LEU A 209 -9.93 -9.49 1.67
CA LEU A 209 -10.61 -10.44 2.52
C LEU A 209 -11.97 -9.93 2.99
N SER A 210 -12.11 -8.61 3.23
CA SER A 210 -13.39 -8.00 3.60
C SER A 210 -14.49 -8.15 2.54
N GLN A 211 -14.11 -8.48 1.29
CA GLN A 211 -15.01 -8.70 0.17
C GLN A 211 -15.13 -10.19 -0.19
N SER A 212 -14.74 -11.10 0.71
CA SER A 212 -14.79 -12.55 0.45
C SER A 212 -16.24 -13.06 0.41
N PRO A 213 -16.69 -13.69 -0.70
CA PRO A 213 -18.07 -14.15 -0.83
C PRO A 213 -18.33 -15.50 -0.15
N ASP A 214 -17.35 -16.40 -0.14
CA ASP A 214 -17.57 -17.82 0.17
C ASP A 214 -16.91 -18.30 1.47
N MET A 215 -16.18 -17.41 2.17
CA MET A 215 -15.47 -17.79 3.38
C MET A 215 -16.33 -17.55 4.63
N PRO A 216 -16.42 -18.51 5.58
CA PRO A 216 -17.15 -18.31 6.83
C PRO A 216 -16.63 -17.09 7.59
N SER A 217 -17.54 -16.27 8.11
CA SER A 217 -17.19 -14.96 8.71
C SER A 217 -16.13 -15.07 9.80
N GLU A 218 -16.19 -16.09 10.67
CA GLU A 218 -15.19 -16.31 11.73
C GLU A 218 -13.78 -16.47 11.16
N LYS A 219 -13.64 -17.25 10.08
CA LYS A 219 -12.36 -17.46 9.41
C LYS A 219 -11.87 -16.18 8.74
N VAL A 220 -12.76 -15.44 8.06
CA VAL A 220 -12.43 -14.15 7.45
C VAL A 220 -11.94 -13.16 8.51
N PHE A 221 -12.64 -13.04 9.64
CA PHE A 221 -12.24 -12.14 10.73
C PHE A 221 -10.92 -12.55 11.36
N ALA A 222 -10.65 -13.85 11.54
CA ALA A 222 -9.38 -14.32 12.08
C ALA A 222 -8.20 -14.00 11.12
N GLU A 223 -8.36 -14.25 9.82
CA GLU A 223 -7.35 -13.94 8.81
C GLU A 223 -7.12 -12.42 8.68
N MET A 224 -8.19 -11.62 8.68
CA MET A 224 -8.09 -10.17 8.69
C MET A 224 -7.38 -9.67 9.96
N ALA A 225 -7.74 -10.18 11.14
CA ALA A 225 -7.06 -9.78 12.38
C ALA A 225 -5.55 -10.09 12.32
N ALA A 226 -5.15 -11.24 11.77
CA ALA A 226 -3.74 -11.60 11.60
C ALA A 226 -2.98 -10.61 10.70
N HIS A 227 -3.59 -10.20 9.58
CA HIS A 227 -3.02 -9.16 8.72
C HIS A 227 -2.98 -7.79 9.39
N ALA A 228 -4.01 -7.43 10.16
CA ALA A 228 -4.06 -6.17 10.90
C ALA A 228 -2.94 -6.09 11.96
N TYR A 229 -2.71 -7.17 12.71
CA TYR A 229 -1.57 -7.26 13.63
C TYR A 229 -0.24 -7.23 12.88
N THR A 230 -0.11 -7.85 11.70
CA THR A 230 1.10 -7.75 10.87
C THR A 230 1.42 -6.30 10.51
N VAL A 231 0.41 -5.52 10.12
CA VAL A 231 0.57 -4.09 9.84
C VAL A 231 1.00 -3.32 11.09
N CYS A 232 0.35 -3.55 12.23
CA CYS A 232 0.70 -2.91 13.51
C CYS A 232 2.13 -3.24 13.93
N GLN A 233 2.52 -4.50 13.74
CA GLN A 233 3.84 -5.04 14.05
C GLN A 233 4.92 -4.38 13.18
N ALA A 234 4.66 -4.18 11.89
CA ALA A 234 5.57 -3.48 10.98
C ALA A 234 5.68 -1.99 11.32
N PHE A 235 4.56 -1.34 11.68
CA PHE A 235 4.56 0.04 12.14
C PHE A 235 5.45 0.22 13.38
N GLY A 236 5.22 -0.59 14.41
CA GLY A 236 6.00 -0.51 15.66
C GLY A 236 7.48 -0.80 15.47
N ALA A 237 7.82 -1.76 14.59
CA ALA A 237 9.21 -2.05 14.24
C ALA A 237 9.91 -0.88 13.55
N VAL A 238 9.25 -0.25 12.57
CA VAL A 238 9.78 0.94 11.91
C VAL A 238 9.89 2.11 12.88
N GLU A 239 8.85 2.38 13.67
CA GLU A 239 8.84 3.44 14.69
C GLU A 239 10.04 3.32 15.62
N SER A 240 10.34 2.10 16.07
CA SER A 240 11.44 1.81 16.99
C SER A 240 12.81 1.74 16.31
N TRP A 241 12.87 1.67 14.98
CA TRP A 241 14.13 1.59 14.23
C TRP A 241 14.89 2.93 14.26
N PRO A 242 16.13 2.97 14.78
CA PRO A 242 16.89 4.20 14.93
C PRO A 242 17.40 4.75 13.59
N LEU A 243 17.67 3.87 12.62
CA LEU A 243 18.19 4.23 11.30
C LEU A 243 17.08 4.39 10.25
N LYS A 244 15.81 4.56 10.67
CA LYS A 244 14.71 4.76 9.71
C LYS A 244 14.91 6.05 8.93
N PRO A 245 14.58 6.08 7.62
CA PRO A 245 14.53 7.33 6.88
C PRO A 245 13.56 8.33 7.52
N LYS A 246 13.84 9.62 7.36
CA LYS A 246 12.89 10.67 7.77
C LYS A 246 11.58 10.50 7.00
N GLY A 247 10.46 10.62 7.71
CA GLY A 247 9.13 10.43 7.12
C GLY A 247 8.78 8.96 6.82
N ALA A 248 9.59 7.98 7.22
CA ALA A 248 9.33 6.56 6.93
C ALA A 248 8.00 6.02 7.47
N LEU A 249 7.38 6.69 8.45
CA LEU A 249 6.07 6.34 8.99
C LEU A 249 4.90 6.89 8.16
N ILE A 250 5.09 7.94 7.37
CA ILE A 250 4.02 8.58 6.58
C ILE A 250 3.35 7.57 5.61
N PRO A 251 4.10 6.73 4.85
CA PRO A 251 3.47 5.73 3.98
C PRO A 251 2.63 4.69 4.71
N PHE A 252 2.84 4.49 6.02
CA PHE A 252 2.06 3.55 6.82
C PHE A 252 0.67 4.08 7.20
N MET A 253 0.38 5.38 7.05
CA MET A 253 -0.91 5.98 7.46
C MET A 253 -2.10 5.18 6.92
N CYS A 254 -2.20 4.94 5.61
CA CYS A 254 -3.29 4.11 5.07
C CYS A 254 -3.30 2.69 5.64
N CYS A 255 -2.13 2.08 5.79
CA CYS A 255 -2.04 0.71 6.25
C CYS A 255 -2.59 0.61 7.67
N ILE A 256 -2.18 1.53 8.56
CA ILE A 256 -2.63 1.55 9.95
C ILE A 256 -4.10 1.96 10.06
N SER A 257 -4.59 2.86 9.21
CA SER A 257 -6.00 3.21 9.11
C SER A 257 -6.86 2.00 8.73
N ILE A 258 -6.47 1.24 7.71
CA ILE A 258 -7.17 0.00 7.33
C ILE A 258 -7.08 -1.02 8.46
N ALA A 259 -5.90 -1.23 9.04
CA ALA A 259 -5.72 -2.18 10.14
C ALA A 259 -6.63 -1.84 11.34
N SER A 260 -6.82 -0.57 11.66
CA SER A 260 -7.66 -0.14 12.78
C SER A 260 -9.12 -0.60 12.67
N VAL A 261 -9.65 -0.69 11.44
CA VAL A 261 -11.01 -1.17 11.16
C VAL A 261 -11.16 -2.66 11.45
N PHE A 262 -10.10 -3.45 11.19
CA PHE A 262 -10.13 -4.90 11.26
C PHE A 262 -9.46 -5.51 12.50
N LEU A 263 -8.84 -4.69 13.35
CA LEU A 263 -8.39 -5.13 14.66
C LEU A 263 -9.58 -5.54 15.54
N PRO A 264 -9.40 -6.51 16.45
CA PRO A 264 -10.39 -6.76 17.50
C PRO A 264 -10.69 -5.48 18.28
N GLN A 265 -11.97 -5.19 18.47
CA GLN A 265 -12.47 -3.93 19.05
C GLN A 265 -12.34 -3.91 20.58
N THR A 266 -11.09 -3.93 21.07
CA THR A 266 -10.76 -3.89 22.50
C THR A 266 -10.26 -2.49 22.90
N PRO A 267 -10.47 -2.04 24.16
CA PRO A 267 -9.95 -0.76 24.63
C PRO A 267 -8.45 -0.60 24.44
N ARG A 268 -7.68 -1.69 24.61
CA ARG A 268 -6.23 -1.72 24.41
C ARG A 268 -5.85 -1.43 22.96
N ASN A 269 -6.50 -2.11 22.00
CA ASN A 269 -6.26 -1.89 20.57
C ASN A 269 -6.63 -0.47 20.15
N HIS A 270 -7.77 0.04 20.62
CA HIS A 270 -8.19 1.41 20.34
C HIS A 270 -7.19 2.44 20.87
N MET A 271 -6.74 2.28 22.11
CA MET A 271 -5.78 3.21 22.71
C MET A 271 -4.43 3.16 21.97
N TRP A 272 -3.96 1.98 21.60
CA TRP A 272 -2.74 1.83 20.81
C TRP A 272 -2.84 2.55 19.46
N ILE A 273 -3.92 2.31 18.70
CA ILE A 273 -4.15 2.97 17.41
C ILE A 273 -4.23 4.49 17.57
N ARG A 274 -4.93 5.00 18.58
CA ARG A 274 -5.01 6.44 18.86
C ARG A 274 -3.63 7.05 19.10
N ARG A 275 -2.77 6.37 19.85
CA ARG A 275 -1.37 6.81 20.06
C ARG A 275 -0.59 6.84 18.75
N LYS A 276 -0.80 5.86 17.86
CA LYS A 276 -0.12 5.83 16.56
C LYS A 276 -0.63 6.91 15.60
N PHE A 277 -1.93 7.20 15.59
CA PHE A 277 -2.46 8.35 14.86
C PHE A 277 -1.94 9.68 15.43
N ALA A 278 -1.93 9.87 16.75
CA ALA A 278 -1.36 11.07 17.36
C ALA A 278 0.14 11.22 17.07
N LEU A 279 0.89 10.12 16.98
CA LEU A 279 2.29 10.15 16.56
C LEU A 279 2.41 10.65 15.12
N LEU A 280 1.61 10.09 14.20
CA LEU A 280 1.55 10.55 12.82
C LEU A 280 1.18 12.05 12.82
N GLU A 281 0.06 12.42 13.45
CA GLU A 281 -0.37 13.71 14.06
C GLU A 281 0.72 14.80 14.21
N ASN A 282 1.81 14.41 14.86
CA ASN A 282 2.87 15.33 15.27
C ASN A 282 4.03 15.43 14.26
N MET A 283 4.00 14.64 13.17
CA MET A 283 5.06 14.63 12.17
C MET A 283 4.90 15.72 11.10
N GLY A 284 3.77 16.42 11.06
CA GLY A 284 3.50 17.57 10.16
C GLY A 284 2.58 17.20 9.02
#